data_AF-X1SK98-F1
#
_entry.id   AF-X1SK98-F1
#
_cell.length_a   1.000
_cell.length_b   1.000
_cell.length_c   1.000
_cell.angle_alpha   90.00
_cell.angle_beta   90.00
_cell.angle_gamma   90.00
#
_symmetry.space_group_name_H-M   'P 1'
#
loop_
_entity.id
_entity.type
_entity.pdbx_description
1 polymer ?
#
loop_
_entity_poly.entity_id
_entity_poly.type
_entity_poly.pdbx_seq_one_letter_code
_entity_poly.pdbx_strand_id
1 'polypeptide(L)' 'IKDPKGTLPVNNISDEFRFTLDEGSLNQKIQKVYYRDGTCEFKWDHVKPIPRENSWFENVWNDYMQDNIIR' A
#
# COMPACT_ATOMS: atom_id res chain seq x y z
N ILE A 1 -3.89 -11.61 3.69
CA ILE A 1 -5.27 -11.76 3.14
C ILE A 1 -5.86 -13.00 3.80
N LYS A 2 -7.13 -12.98 4.21
CA LYS A 2 -7.78 -14.17 4.77
C LYS A 2 -7.77 -15.28 3.72
N ASP A 3 -7.24 -16.44 4.09
CA ASP A 3 -7.28 -17.64 3.27
C ASP A 3 -7.92 -18.77 4.10
N PRO A 4 -9.14 -19.23 3.75
CA PRO A 4 -9.78 -20.35 4.44
C PRO A 4 -8.96 -21.64 4.45
N LYS A 5 -8.05 -21.82 3.48
CA LYS A 5 -7.13 -22.96 3.40
C LYS A 5 -5.78 -22.68 4.05
N GLY A 6 -5.59 -21.47 4.58
CA GLY A 6 -4.35 -21.03 5.20
C GLY A 6 -4.14 -21.59 6.61
N THR A 7 -3.00 -21.24 7.18
CA THR A 7 -2.60 -21.65 8.52
C THR A 7 -2.98 -20.61 9.55
N LEU A 8 -3.29 -21.05 10.76
CA LEU A 8 -3.45 -20.14 11.89
C LEU A 8 -2.06 -19.67 12.35
N PRO A 9 -1.86 -18.37 12.60
CA PRO A 9 -0.58 -17.87 13.13
C PRO A 9 -0.29 -18.40 14.54
N VAL A 10 -1.33 -18.62 15.34
CA VAL A 10 -1.26 -19.08 16.73
C VAL A 10 -2.48 -19.97 17.02
N ASN A 11 -2.34 -20.95 17.91
CA ASN A 11 -3.46 -21.80 18.34
C ASN A 11 -4.48 -21.01 19.17
N ASN A 12 -5.73 -21.50 19.24
CA ASN A 12 -6.84 -20.94 20.03
C ASN A 12 -7.33 -19.54 19.60
N ILE A 13 -7.11 -19.14 18.35
CA ILE A 13 -7.78 -17.96 17.77
C ILE A 13 -8.77 -18.41 16.69
N SER A 14 -9.67 -17.51 16.31
CA SER A 14 -10.69 -17.74 15.29
C SER A 14 -10.10 -18.11 13.93
N ASP A 15 -10.79 -18.99 13.19
CA ASP A 15 -10.42 -19.40 11.83
C ASP A 15 -10.40 -18.22 10.83
N GLU A 16 -10.98 -17.07 11.18
CA GLU A 16 -10.92 -15.85 10.37
C GLU A 16 -9.49 -15.30 10.22
N PHE A 17 -8.58 -15.68 11.12
CA PHE A 17 -7.17 -15.28 11.09
C PHE A 17 -6.29 -16.22 10.25
N ARG A 18 -6.87 -17.24 9.60
CA ARG A 18 -6.11 -18.09 8.67
C ARG A 18 -5.58 -17.26 7.51
N PHE A 19 -4.29 -17.42 7.23
CA PHE A 19 -3.62 -16.74 6.13
C PHE A 19 -2.62 -17.68 5.46
N THR A 20 -2.28 -17.34 4.23
CA THR A 20 -1.20 -17.96 3.48
C THR A 20 -0.25 -16.85 3.05
N LEU A 21 1.06 -17.12 3.10
CA LEU A 21 2.04 -16.20 2.55
C LEU A 21 1.82 -16.10 1.05
N ASP A 22 1.71 -14.87 0.57
CA ASP A 22 1.71 -14.60 -0.85
C ASP A 22 3.12 -14.85 -1.42
N GLU A 23 3.22 -15.42 -2.63
CA GLU A 23 4.51 -15.69 -3.31
C GLU A 23 5.17 -14.41 -3.86
N GLY A 24 4.96 -13.28 -3.17
CA GLY A 24 5.48 -11.97 -3.53
C GLY A 24 4.69 -11.22 -4.61
N SER A 25 3.50 -11.71 -4.99
CA SER A 25 2.62 -11.03 -5.97
C SER A 25 2.20 -9.61 -5.53
N LEU A 26 2.19 -9.35 -4.23
CA LEU A 26 1.89 -8.06 -3.61
C LEU A 26 3.12 -7.19 -3.34
N ASN A 27 4.35 -7.73 -3.48
CA ASN A 27 5.58 -6.97 -3.19
C ASN A 27 5.72 -5.72 -4.07
N GLN A 28 5.11 -5.73 -5.25
CA GLN A 28 5.12 -4.63 -6.21
C GLN A 28 3.82 -3.84 -6.24
N LYS A 29 2.97 -3.99 -5.22
CA LYS A 29 1.67 -3.31 -5.13
C LYS A 29 1.53 -2.52 -3.83
N ILE A 30 0.86 -1.38 -3.92
CA ILE A 30 0.43 -0.55 -2.81
C ILE A 30 -1.10 -0.54 -2.82
N GLN A 31 -1.73 -0.81 -1.67
CA GLN A 31 -3.16 -0.59 -1.50
C GLN A 31 -3.41 0.88 -1.17
N LYS A 32 -4.24 1.55 -1.96
CA LYS A 32 -4.74 2.89 -1.69
C LYS A 32 -6.22 2.81 -1.31
N VAL A 33 -6.57 3.54 -0.27
CA VAL A 33 -7.96 3.67 0.19
C VAL A 33 -8.36 5.12 0.03
N TYR A 34 -9.47 5.35 -0.66
CA TYR A 34 -10.04 6.67 -0.86
C TYR A 34 -11.36 6.74 -0.13
N TYR A 35 -11.54 7.76 0.70
CA TYR A 35 -12.83 8.04 1.32
C TYR A 35 -13.54 9.14 0.52
N ARG A 36 -14.71 8.83 -0.02
CA ARG A 36 -15.54 9.73 -0.85
C ARG A 36 -17.01 9.51 -0.55
N ASP A 37 -17.72 10.59 -0.25
CA ASP A 37 -19.17 10.59 -0.07
C ASP A 37 -19.68 9.49 0.89
N GLY A 38 -18.99 9.29 2.01
CA GLY A 38 -19.36 8.27 3.00
C GLY A 38 -18.90 6.85 2.68
N THR A 39 -18.24 6.63 1.54
CA THR A 39 -17.81 5.31 1.07
C THR A 39 -16.29 5.19 0.97
N CYS A 40 -15.77 3.98 1.15
CA CYS A 40 -14.36 3.67 0.97
C CYS A 40 -14.14 2.93 -0.36
N GLU A 41 -13.35 3.49 -1.25
CA GLU A 41 -12.88 2.85 -2.48
C GLU A 41 -11.48 2.29 -2.27
N PHE A 42 -11.28 1.02 -2.60
CA PHE A 42 -10.00 0.33 -2.46
C PHE A 42 -9.39 0.08 -3.84
N LYS A 43 -8.16 0.52 -4.05
CA LYS A 43 -7.42 0.34 -5.30
C LYS A 43 -6.03 -0.23 -5.04
N TRP A 44 -5.57 -1.11 -5.90
CA TRP A 44 -4.18 -1.56 -5.92
C TRP A 44 -3.44 -0.88 -7.05
N ASP A 45 -2.36 -0.17 -6.71
CA ASP A 45 -1.45 0.47 -7.66
C ASP A 45 -0.07 -0.17 -7.57
N HIS A 46 0.78 0.02 -8.59
CA HIS A 46 2.18 -0.41 -8.52
C HIS A 46 2.97 0.41 -7.49
N VAL A 47 3.99 -0.22 -6.88
CA VAL A 47 4.97 0.49 -6.05
C VAL A 47 5.65 1.56 -6.89
N LYS A 48 5.81 2.76 -6.30
CA LYS A 48 6.48 3.87 -6.98
C LYS A 48 7.97 3.54 -7.15
N PRO A 49 8.57 3.79 -8.32
CA PRO A 49 10.01 3.62 -8.49
C PRO A 49 10.77 4.57 -7.58
N ILE A 50 11.97 4.17 -7.16
CA ILE A 50 12.89 5.07 -6.47
C ILE A 50 13.28 6.19 -7.45
N PRO A 51 13.15 7.47 -7.06
CA PRO A 51 13.60 8.57 -7.89
C PRO A 51 15.07 8.41 -8.30
N ARG A 52 15.40 8.73 -9.55
CA ARG A 52 16.79 8.65 -10.06
C ARG A 52 17.68 9.77 -9.53
N GLU A 53 17.07 10.89 -9.15
CA GLU A 53 17.76 12.06 -8.61
C GLU A 53 17.77 11.97 -7.09
N ASN A 54 18.92 12.22 -6.47
CA ASN A 54 19.04 12.40 -5.02
C ASN A 54 18.51 13.77 -4.62
N SER A 55 17.21 13.98 -4.80
CA SER A 55 16.54 15.19 -4.37
C SER A 55 16.23 15.06 -2.88
N TRP A 56 16.85 15.92 -2.08
CA TRP A 56 16.55 16.04 -0.65
C TRP A 56 15.04 16.25 -0.46
N PHE A 57 14.45 15.53 0.49
CA PHE A 57 13.00 15.52 0.71
C PHE A 57 12.44 16.93 0.87
N GLU A 58 13.16 17.80 1.56
CA GLU A 58 12.81 19.19 1.84
C GLU A 58 12.72 20.03 0.57
N ASN A 59 13.58 19.79 -0.42
CA ASN A 59 13.54 20.50 -1.69
C ASN A 59 12.32 20.06 -2.51
N VAL A 60 12.09 18.74 -2.62
CA VAL A 60 10.92 18.19 -3.31
C VAL A 60 9.61 18.63 -2.65
N TRP A 61 9.58 18.65 -1.32
CA TRP A 61 8.42 19.09 -0.55
C TRP A 61 8.15 20.58 -0.72
N ASN A 62 9.20 21.41 -0.68
CA ASN A 62 9.07 22.85 -0.92
C ASN A 62 8.60 23.15 -2.35
N ASP A 63 9.14 22.47 -3.35
CA ASP A 63 8.73 22.62 -4.75
C ASP A 63 7.28 22.15 -4.98
N TYR A 64 6.84 21.08 -4.31
CA TYR A 64 5.44 20.66 -4.31
C TYR A 64 4.52 21.73 -3.68
N MET A 65 4.89 22.28 -2.53
CA MET A 65 4.13 23.33 -1.84
C MET A 65 4.04 24.63 -2.66
N GLN A 66 5.03 24.87 -3.53
CA GLN A 66 5.07 26.02 -4.44
C GLN A 66 4.42 25.73 -5.80
N ASP A 67 3.77 24.57 -5.98
CA ASP A 67 3.11 24.14 -7.22
C ASP A 67 4.07 24.00 -8.43
N ASN A 68 5.36 23.79 -8.17
CA ASN A 68 6.39 23.65 -9.19
C ASN A 68 6.50 22.21 -9.75
N ILE A 69 5.90 21.23 -9.07
CA ILE A 69 6.00 19.79 -9.41
C ILE A 69 4.76 19.26 -10.14
N ILE A 70 3.58 19.87 -9.98
CA ILE A 70 2.34 19.42 -10.63
C ILE A 70 2.12 20.28 -11.88
N ARG A 71 2.29 19.69 -13.07
CA ARG A 71 1.82 20.24 -14.35
C ARG A 71 0.89 19.25 -15.03
#